data_AF-A0A376J9T8-F1
#
_entry.id   AF-A0A376J9T8-F1
#
_cell.length_a   1.000
_cell.length_b   1.000
_cell.length_c   1.000
_cell.angle_alpha   90.00
_cell.angle_beta   90.00
_cell.angle_gamma   90.00
#
_symmetry.space_group_name_H-M   'P 1'
#
loop_
_entity.id
_entity.type
_entity.pdbx_description
1 polymer ?
#
loop_
_entity_poly.entity_id
_entity_poly.type
_entity_poly.pdbx_seq_one_letter_code
_entity_poly.pdbx_strand_id
1 'polypeptide(L)'
;MGAVPGGTERNFASYGHLMGEMPREVRDLLCDPQTSGGLLLAVMPEAENEVKAAAAEFGIELTAIGELVPARGGRAMVEIR
;
A
#
# COMPACT_ATOMS: atom_id res chain seq x y z
N MET A 1 -23.14 6.34 8.98
CA MET A 1 -22.75 6.70 7.61
C MET A 1 -21.30 7.17 7.69
N GLY A 2 -20.34 6.32 7.32
CA GLY A 2 -18.92 6.60 7.50
C GLY A 2 -18.40 7.64 6.49
N ALA A 3 -17.28 8.29 6.81
CA ALA A 3 -16.59 9.22 5.93
C ALA A 3 -15.79 8.46 4.86
N VAL A 4 -16.49 7.79 3.93
CA VAL A 4 -15.87 7.09 2.79
C VAL A 4 -16.07 7.94 1.53
N PRO A 5 -15.00 8.45 0.91
CA PRO A 5 -15.10 9.20 -0.34
C PRO A 5 -15.66 8.34 -1.48
N GLY A 6 -16.42 8.95 -2.40
CA GLY A 6 -16.94 8.24 -3.59
C GLY A 6 -15.84 7.68 -4.49
N GLY A 7 -14.61 8.20 -4.40
CA GLY A 7 -13.46 7.68 -5.14
C GLY A 7 -12.99 6.30 -4.64
N THR A 8 -13.26 5.94 -3.40
CA THR A 8 -12.86 4.66 -2.79
C THR A 8 -13.50 3.48 -3.50
N GLU A 9 -14.82 3.55 -3.76
CA GLU A 9 -15.53 2.49 -4.48
C GLU A 9 -15.09 2.38 -5.94
N ARG A 10 -14.83 3.51 -6.60
CA ARG A 10 -14.29 3.53 -7.98
C ARG A 10 -12.92 2.87 -8.05
N ASN A 11 -12.07 3.14 -7.07
CA ASN A 11 -10.76 2.53 -6.94
C ASN A 11 -10.87 1.01 -6.74
N PHE A 12 -11.70 0.56 -5.80
CA PHE A 12 -11.94 -0.87 -5.58
C PHE A 12 -12.52 -1.57 -6.82
N ALA A 13 -13.46 -0.94 -7.54
CA ALA A 13 -13.98 -1.48 -8.79
C ALA A 13 -12.88 -1.65 -9.86
N SER A 14 -11.85 -0.80 -9.84
CA SER A 14 -10.77 -0.80 -10.84
C SER A 14 -9.73 -1.89 -10.58
N TYR A 15 -9.31 -2.08 -9.33
CA TYR A 15 -8.19 -2.99 -9.00
C TYR A 15 -8.48 -3.99 -7.88
N GLY A 16 -9.69 -4.00 -7.31
CA GLY A 16 -10.05 -4.91 -6.21
C GLY A 16 -9.93 -6.39 -6.57
N HIS A 17 -10.06 -6.74 -7.84
CA HIS A 17 -9.86 -8.11 -8.34
C HIS A 17 -8.39 -8.60 -8.27
N LEU A 18 -7.43 -7.70 -8.04
CA LEU A 18 -6.01 -8.02 -7.84
C LEU A 18 -5.66 -8.20 -6.36
N MET A 19 -6.58 -7.84 -5.46
CA MET A 19 -6.37 -7.86 -4.02
C MET A 19 -6.95 -9.12 -3.39
N GLY A 20 -6.35 -9.62 -2.31
CA GLY A 20 -6.91 -10.71 -1.51
C GLY A 20 -8.20 -10.33 -0.79
N GLU A 21 -8.87 -11.32 -0.18
CA GLU A 21 -10.02 -11.04 0.69
C GLU A 21 -9.58 -10.26 1.94
N MET A 22 -10.40 -9.29 2.35
CA MET A 22 -10.12 -8.43 3.50
C MET A 22 -11.41 -7.85 4.10
N PRO A 23 -11.40 -7.41 5.37
CA PRO A 23 -12.51 -6.67 5.96
C PRO A 23 -12.84 -5.37 5.21
N ARG A 24 -14.10 -4.94 5.28
CA ARG A 24 -14.58 -3.74 4.56
C ARG A 24 -13.80 -2.48 4.95
N GLU A 25 -13.49 -2.32 6.23
CA GLU A 25 -12.77 -1.14 6.74
C GLU A 25 -11.34 -1.08 6.17
N VAL A 26 -10.67 -2.23 6.06
CA VAL A 26 -9.32 -2.34 5.47
C VAL A 26 -9.36 -2.03 3.97
N ARG A 27 -10.35 -2.57 3.28
CA ARG A 27 -10.58 -2.26 1.85
C ARG A 27 -10.82 -0.77 1.64
N ASP A 28 -11.70 -0.18 2.45
CA ASP A 28 -12.05 1.24 2.32
C ASP A 28 -10.81 2.12 2.60
N LEU A 29 -9.96 1.74 3.56
CA LEU A 29 -8.68 2.41 3.82
C LEU A 29 -7.69 2.30 2.64
N LEU A 30 -7.47 1.09 2.12
CA LEU A 30 -6.49 0.87 1.04
C LEU A 30 -6.94 1.46 -0.30
N CYS A 31 -8.25 1.59 -0.51
CA CYS A 31 -8.79 2.19 -1.72
C CYS A 31 -9.00 3.70 -1.59
N ASP A 32 -8.72 4.30 -0.43
CA ASP A 32 -8.97 5.71 -0.15
C ASP A 32 -8.09 6.64 -1.05
N PRO A 33 -8.68 7.50 -1.88
CA PRO A 33 -7.92 8.40 -2.75
C PRO A 33 -7.08 9.40 -1.96
N GLN A 34 -5.75 9.31 -2.06
CA GLN A 34 -4.85 10.28 -1.45
C GLN A 34 -4.58 11.46 -2.40
N THR A 35 -5.12 12.64 -2.07
CA THR A 35 -4.74 13.89 -2.76
C THR A 35 -3.41 14.37 -2.17
N SER A 36 -2.40 14.58 -3.00
CA SER A 36 -1.03 14.90 -2.55
C SER A 36 -0.43 13.84 -1.63
N GLY A 37 -0.60 12.56 -1.99
CA GLY A 37 -0.04 11.43 -1.25
C GLY A 37 1.50 11.41 -1.19
N GLY A 38 2.03 10.43 -0.45
CA GLY A 38 3.48 10.22 -0.31
C GLY A 38 4.10 9.43 -1.46
N LEU A 39 5.36 9.03 -1.25
CA LEU A 39 6.09 8.14 -2.15
C LEU A 39 5.92 6.68 -1.71
N LEU A 40 5.78 5.77 -2.66
CA LEU A 40 5.87 4.32 -2.44
C LEU A 40 7.23 3.84 -2.96
N LEU A 41 8.03 3.20 -2.11
CA LEU A 41 9.38 2.74 -2.43
C LEU A 41 9.47 1.21 -2.34
N ALA A 42 10.19 0.61 -3.30
CA ALA A 42 10.65 -0.78 -3.23
C ALA A 42 12.18 -0.75 -3.05
N VAL A 43 12.67 -1.37 -1.98
CA VAL A 43 14.06 -1.25 -1.54
C VAL A 43 14.63 -2.64 -1.33
N MET A 44 15.82 -2.90 -1.87
CA MET A 44 16.57 -4.13 -1.60
C MET A 44 17.14 -4.09 -0.17
N PRO A 45 17.26 -5.23 0.53
CA PRO A 45 17.70 -5.24 1.93
C PRO A 45 19.04 -4.53 2.19
N GLU A 46 19.99 -4.64 1.25
CA GLU A 46 21.29 -3.98 1.33
C GLU A 46 21.21 -2.44 1.35
N ALA A 47 20.13 -1.85 0.84
CA ALA A 47 19.93 -0.40 0.78
C ALA A 47 18.97 0.13 1.87
N GLU A 48 18.39 -0.74 2.71
CA GLU A 48 17.35 -0.36 3.67
C GLU A 48 17.82 0.74 4.64
N ASN A 49 19.02 0.59 5.20
CA ASN A 49 19.58 1.55 6.14
C ASN A 49 19.90 2.90 5.48
N GLU A 50 20.41 2.88 4.25
CA GLU A 50 20.71 4.10 3.49
C GLU A 50 19.44 4.87 3.15
N VAL A 51 18.37 4.18 2.73
CA VAL A 51 17.08 4.81 2.45
C VAL A 51 16.45 5.38 3.71
N LYS A 52 16.51 4.67 4.84
CA LYS A 52 16.04 5.17 6.13
C LYS A 52 16.82 6.40 6.59
N ALA A 53 18.14 6.40 6.43
CA ALA A 53 18.97 7.56 6.77
C ALA A 53 18.63 8.77 5.89
N ALA A 54 18.50 8.57 4.57
CA ALA A 54 18.11 9.64 3.65
C ALA A 54 16.74 10.22 3.99
N ALA A 55 15.74 9.38 4.33
CA ALA A 55 14.42 9.87 4.75
C ALA A 55 14.46 10.66 6.06
N ALA A 56 15.31 10.23 7.01
CA ALA A 56 15.48 10.92 8.28
C ALA A 56 16.06 12.34 8.12
N GLU A 57 16.89 12.59 7.10
CA GLU A 57 17.37 13.94 6.76
C GLU A 57 16.24 14.92 6.41
N PHE A 58 15.11 14.40 5.90
CA PHE A 58 13.89 15.17 5.63
C PHE A 58 12.86 15.11 6.77
N GLY A 59 13.24 14.55 7.93
CA GLY A 59 12.34 14.40 9.08
C GLY A 59 11.25 13.35 8.88
N ILE A 60 11.47 12.37 7.99
CA ILE A 60 10.51 11.31 7.68
C ILE A 60 10.99 10.00 8.32
N GLU A 61 10.20 9.44 9.24
CA GLU A 61 10.43 8.10 9.77
C GLU A 61 9.75 7.06 8.88
N LEU A 62 10.54 6.14 8.30
CA LEU A 62 10.04 5.10 7.42
C LEU A 62 9.82 3.77 8.16
N THR A 63 8.62 3.22 8.01
CA THR A 63 8.27 1.86 8.43
C THR A 63 7.92 1.03 7.18
N ALA A 64 8.49 -0.16 7.07
CA ALA A 64 8.15 -1.07 5.99
C ALA A 64 6.70 -1.57 6.13
N ILE A 65 5.91 -1.49 5.06
CA ILE A 65 4.51 -1.90 5.04
C ILE A 65 4.28 -3.26 4.36
N GLY A 66 5.35 -3.90 3.87
CA GLY A 66 5.28 -5.18 3.18
C GLY A 66 6.57 -5.53 2.44
N GLU A 67 6.48 -6.57 1.60
CA GLU A 67 7.58 -7.09 0.80
C GLU A 67 7.09 -7.48 -0.60
N LEU A 68 8.00 -7.48 -1.57
CA LEU A 68 7.74 -7.99 -2.92
C LEU A 68 8.22 -9.43 -3.02
N VAL A 69 7.41 -10.28 -3.64
CA VAL A 69 7.64 -11.72 -3.76
C VAL A 69 7.41 -12.20 -5.19
N PRO A 70 8.04 -13.30 -5.63
CA PRO A 70 7.78 -13.86 -6.94
C PRO A 70 6.30 -14.16 -7.17
N ALA A 71 5.80 -13.82 -8.37
CA ALA A 71 4.42 -14.07 -8.74
C ALA A 71 4.11 -15.58 -8.77
N ARG A 72 2.94 -15.96 -8.26
CA ARG A 72 2.45 -17.34 -8.25
C ARG A 72 0.99 -17.38 -8.69
N GLY A 73 0.66 -18.28 -9.63
CA GLY A 73 -0.72 -18.46 -10.08
C GLY A 73 -1.65 -18.86 -8.93
N GLY A 74 -2.87 -18.30 -8.93
CA GLY A 74 -3.87 -18.51 -7.87
C GLY A 74 -3.64 -17.69 -6.60
N ARG A 75 -2.57 -16.89 -6.53
CA ARG A 75 -2.31 -15.94 -5.46
C ARG A 75 -2.76 -14.54 -5.87
N ALA A 76 -3.34 -13.78 -4.93
CA ALA A 76 -3.61 -12.36 -5.18
C ALA A 76 -2.30 -11.60 -5.42
N MET A 77 -2.36 -10.55 -6.23
CA MET A 77 -1.18 -9.72 -6.53
C MET A 77 -0.78 -8.87 -5.32
N VAL A 78 -1.78 -8.41 -4.56
CA VAL A 78 -1.60 -7.73 -3.28
C VAL A 78 -2.38 -8.50 -2.21
N GLU A 79 -1.66 -9.04 -1.24
CA GLU A 79 -2.23 -9.71 -0.07
C GLU A 79 -2.06 -8.84 1.17
N ILE A 80 -3.06 -8.84 2.03
CA ILE A 80 -3.04 -8.12 3.31
C ILE A 80 -3.05 -9.16 4.42
N ARG A 81 -2.23 -8.95 5.43
CA ARG A 81 -2.02 -9.88 6.55
C ARG A 81 -2.12 -9.15 7.88
#